data_AF-A0A9W6VFB3-F1
#
_entry.id   AF-A0A9W6VFB3-F1
#
_cell.length_a   1.000
_cell.length_b   1.000
_cell.length_c   1.000
_cell.angle_alpha   90.00
_cell.angle_beta   90.00
_cell.angle_gamma   90.00
#
_symmetry.space_group_name_H-M   'P 1'
#
loop_
_entity.id
_entity.type
_entity.pdbx_description
1 polymer ?
#
loop_
_entity_poly.entity_id
_entity_poly.type
_entity_poly.pdbx_seq_one_letter_code
_entity_poly.pdbx_strand_id
1 'polypeptide(L)'
;MLTKHRPADGIEMFDLFHSVSLCAVAVGDLPGALAVAARATEEDPVNGDYPFVSLLKYLAPLTLSGRFDEAIELGERAFAEWRAAGAPRLAWLAQSVQVLELATGLRGDHGLWRARTLEFTGHTDPRSGRLAATTAFVEARLAVHTGHLTYADRLVRNAFQEFTQPWYRAYANAAGAELAVPAHLPDAEKRLEQAEHTAEENDWAAACVARARGRFTGDIAAFRRSLETWDRIGARFELGRTEEVAG
;
A
#
# COMPACT_ATOMS: atom_id res chain seq x y z
N MET A 1 19.72 -25.67 6.07
CA MET A 1 18.41 -25.35 6.69
C MET A 1 18.69 -24.39 7.83
N LEU A 2 18.09 -23.20 7.84
CA LEU A 2 18.27 -22.22 8.93
C LEU A 2 17.63 -22.75 10.21
N THR A 3 18.25 -22.50 11.37
CA THR A 3 17.77 -22.99 12.67
C THR A 3 17.62 -21.86 13.69
N LYS A 4 16.42 -21.70 14.27
CA LYS A 4 16.09 -20.63 15.25
C LYS A 4 16.98 -20.57 16.50
N HIS A 5 17.71 -21.65 16.81
CA HIS A 5 18.56 -21.76 17.99
C HIS A 5 19.98 -21.18 17.78
N ARG A 6 20.31 -20.74 16.57
CA ARG A 6 21.57 -20.05 16.26
C ARG A 6 21.28 -18.57 16.02
N PRO A 7 21.89 -17.64 16.80
CA PRO A 7 21.62 -16.21 16.65
C PRO A 7 21.84 -15.67 15.23
N ALA A 8 22.87 -16.15 14.52
CA ALA A 8 23.14 -15.76 13.14
C ALA A 8 22.01 -16.20 12.18
N ASP A 9 21.54 -17.45 12.31
CA ASP A 9 20.42 -17.97 11.50
C ASP A 9 19.12 -17.20 11.81
N GLY A 10 18.94 -16.72 13.04
CA GLY A 10 17.76 -15.96 13.45
C GLY A 10 17.63 -14.60 12.75
N ILE A 11 18.74 -13.89 12.58
CA ILE A 11 18.78 -12.62 11.84
C ILE A 11 18.45 -12.84 10.36
N GLU A 12 19.04 -13.87 9.74
CA GLU A 12 18.76 -14.22 8.34
C GLU A 12 17.30 -14.62 8.12
N MET A 13 16.69 -15.35 9.07
CA MET A 13 15.25 -15.67 9.02
C MET A 13 14.38 -14.41 9.09
N PHE A 14 14.70 -13.49 10.00
CA PHE A 14 14.01 -12.21 10.12
C PHE A 14 14.08 -11.39 8.83
N ASP A 15 15.28 -11.24 8.26
CA ASP A 15 15.51 -10.51 7.02
C ASP A 15 14.75 -11.15 5.85
N LEU A 16 14.76 -12.49 5.76
CA LEU A 16 13.98 -13.22 4.75
C LEU A 16 12.47 -12.93 4.85
N PHE A 17 11.89 -12.99 6.05
CA PHE A 17 10.46 -12.69 6.22
C PHE A 17 10.13 -11.24 5.87
N HIS A 18 11.01 -10.30 6.22
CA HIS A 18 10.83 -8.90 5.84
C HIS A 18 10.90 -8.72 4.32
N SER A 19 11.94 -9.23 3.66
CA SER A 19 12.14 -9.11 2.21
C SER A 19 11.01 -9.75 1.42
N VAL A 20 10.62 -10.99 1.75
CA VAL A 20 9.56 -11.69 1.01
C VAL A 20 8.20 -11.00 1.20
N SER A 21 7.89 -10.52 2.40
CA SER A 21 6.67 -9.74 2.66
C SER A 21 6.63 -8.45 1.84
N LEU A 22 7.75 -7.72 1.80
CA LEU A 22 7.87 -6.49 1.01
C LEU A 22 7.76 -6.77 -0.50
N CYS A 23 8.41 -7.82 -1.01
CA CYS A 23 8.33 -8.21 -2.41
C CYS A 23 6.90 -8.58 -2.81
N ALA A 24 6.18 -9.37 -2.01
CA ALA A 24 4.80 -9.72 -2.28
C ALA A 24 3.89 -8.49 -2.38
N VAL A 25 4.05 -7.52 -1.47
CA VAL A 25 3.35 -6.23 -1.56
C VAL A 25 3.80 -5.45 -2.80
N ALA A 26 5.09 -5.40 -3.12
CA ALA A 26 5.61 -4.65 -4.27
C ALA A 26 5.07 -5.15 -5.61
N VAL A 27 4.72 -6.43 -5.73
CA VAL A 27 4.10 -7.04 -6.93
C VAL A 27 2.57 -7.14 -6.85
N GLY A 28 1.95 -6.60 -5.79
CA GLY A 28 0.48 -6.62 -5.67
C GLY A 28 -0.12 -7.97 -5.30
N ASP A 29 0.69 -8.96 -4.92
CA ASP A 29 0.23 -10.27 -4.43
C ASP A 29 -0.21 -10.16 -2.96
N LEU A 30 -1.43 -9.67 -2.74
CA LEU A 30 -1.98 -9.50 -1.40
C LEU A 30 -2.20 -10.84 -0.68
N PRO A 31 -2.74 -11.91 -1.32
CA PRO A 31 -2.87 -13.22 -0.69
C PRO A 31 -1.51 -13.80 -0.28
N GLY A 32 -0.49 -13.72 -1.14
CA GLY A 32 0.86 -14.15 -0.82
C GLY A 32 1.48 -13.35 0.33
N ALA A 33 1.30 -12.02 0.34
CA ALA A 33 1.75 -11.17 1.44
C ALA A 33 1.10 -11.55 2.79
N LEU A 34 -0.20 -11.85 2.81
CA LEU A 34 -0.89 -12.34 4.01
C LEU A 34 -0.39 -13.71 4.46
N ALA A 35 -0.14 -14.63 3.52
CA ALA A 35 0.41 -15.95 3.84
C ALA A 35 1.83 -15.84 4.44
N VAL A 36 2.65 -14.94 3.92
CA VAL A 36 3.99 -14.66 4.47
C VAL A 36 3.89 -14.03 5.86
N ALA A 37 2.96 -13.09 6.07
CA ALA A 37 2.74 -12.48 7.38
C ALA A 37 2.30 -13.53 8.43
N ALA A 38 1.40 -14.46 8.05
CA ALA A 38 0.99 -15.59 8.88
C ALA A 38 2.16 -16.46 9.31
N ARG A 39 2.99 -16.89 8.34
CA ARG A 39 4.18 -17.69 8.63
C ARG A 39 5.19 -16.93 9.49
N ALA A 40 5.40 -15.64 9.23
CA ALA A 40 6.29 -14.81 10.04
C ALA A 40 5.81 -14.75 11.50
N THR A 41 4.50 -14.65 11.76
CA THR A 41 3.97 -14.68 13.14
C THR A 41 4.35 -15.95 13.89
N GLU A 42 4.36 -17.10 13.22
CA GLU A 42 4.65 -18.40 13.82
C GLU A 42 6.14 -18.74 13.90
N GLU A 43 6.90 -18.37 12.86
CA GLU A 43 8.25 -18.88 12.60
C GLU A 43 9.37 -17.84 12.85
N ASP A 44 9.06 -16.53 12.86
CA ASP A 44 10.07 -15.46 13.00
C ASP A 44 10.62 -15.42 14.44
N PRO A 45 11.92 -15.72 14.66
CA PRO A 45 12.52 -15.78 15.99
C PRO A 45 12.45 -14.45 16.75
N VAL A 46 12.35 -13.32 16.04
CA VAL A 46 12.30 -11.98 16.62
C VAL A 46 10.97 -11.72 17.36
N ASN A 47 9.91 -12.50 17.08
CA ASN A 47 8.59 -12.31 17.69
C ASN A 47 8.56 -12.56 19.20
N GLY A 48 9.51 -13.31 19.75
CA GLY A 48 9.60 -13.51 21.20
C GLY A 48 9.88 -12.22 21.95
N ASP A 49 10.73 -11.36 21.39
CA ASP A 49 11.17 -10.10 22.01
C ASP A 49 10.42 -8.88 21.45
N TYR A 50 10.02 -8.94 20.17
CA TYR A 50 9.39 -7.83 19.45
C TYR A 50 8.17 -8.29 18.62
N PRO A 51 7.07 -8.72 19.28
CA PRO A 51 5.90 -9.30 18.62
C PRO A 51 5.27 -8.38 17.57
N PHE A 52 5.28 -7.06 17.81
CA PHE A 52 4.74 -6.06 16.89
C PHE A 52 5.39 -6.11 15.50
N VAL A 53 6.64 -6.57 15.37
CA VAL A 53 7.36 -6.60 14.09
C VAL A 53 6.70 -7.51 13.07
N SER A 54 6.14 -8.64 13.50
CA SER A 54 5.35 -9.49 12.60
C SER A 54 3.93 -8.98 12.40
N LEU A 55 3.33 -8.29 13.37
CA LEU A 55 2.03 -7.63 13.18
C LEU A 55 2.09 -6.56 12.08
N LEU A 56 3.18 -5.80 12.02
CA LEU A 56 3.39 -4.76 11.00
C LEU A 56 3.38 -5.31 9.56
N LYS A 57 3.69 -6.60 9.35
CA LYS A 57 3.71 -7.24 8.02
C LYS A 57 2.29 -7.42 7.43
N TYR A 58 1.25 -7.39 8.25
CA TYR A 58 -0.14 -7.50 7.79
C TYR A 58 -0.75 -6.17 7.34
N LEU A 59 -0.21 -5.04 7.80
CA LEU A 59 -0.90 -3.75 7.68
C LEU A 59 -1.13 -3.35 6.21
N ALA A 60 -0.10 -3.47 5.37
CA ALA A 60 -0.19 -3.20 3.94
C ALA A 60 -1.19 -4.12 3.23
N PRO A 61 -1.04 -5.46 3.26
CA PRO A 61 -1.96 -6.32 2.54
C PRO A 61 -3.39 -6.27 3.08
N LEU A 62 -3.63 -6.13 4.39
CA LEU A 62 -4.98 -5.93 4.93
C LEU A 62 -5.61 -4.63 4.42
N THR A 63 -4.87 -3.52 4.44
CA THR A 63 -5.36 -2.23 3.95
C THR A 63 -5.67 -2.29 2.45
N LEU A 64 -4.75 -2.80 1.64
CA LEU A 64 -4.92 -2.92 0.19
C LEU A 64 -6.03 -3.91 -0.19
N SER A 65 -6.29 -4.92 0.65
CA SER A 65 -7.40 -5.85 0.49
C SER A 65 -8.77 -5.23 0.84
N GLY A 66 -8.81 -4.02 1.43
CA GLY A 66 -10.04 -3.44 1.96
C GLY A 66 -10.48 -4.02 3.31
N ARG A 67 -9.59 -4.71 4.02
CA ARG A 67 -9.81 -5.25 5.39
C ARG A 67 -9.54 -4.18 6.45
N PHE A 68 -10.19 -3.01 6.29
CA PHE A 68 -9.84 -1.80 7.05
C PHE A 68 -9.99 -1.94 8.56
N ASP A 69 -11.10 -2.51 9.06
CA ASP A 69 -11.30 -2.64 10.51
C ASP A 69 -10.21 -3.48 11.16
N GLU A 70 -9.86 -4.60 10.53
CA GLU A 70 -8.79 -5.48 10.99
C GLU A 70 -7.41 -4.83 10.86
N ALA A 71 -7.15 -4.12 9.76
CA ALA A 71 -5.90 -3.38 9.57
C ALA A 71 -5.72 -2.32 10.67
N ILE A 72 -6.78 -1.58 10.99
CA ILE A 72 -6.77 -0.54 12.03
C ILE A 72 -6.60 -1.15 13.41
N GLU A 73 -7.37 -2.19 13.76
CA GLU A 73 -7.26 -2.88 15.06
C GLU A 73 -5.84 -3.43 15.26
N LEU A 74 -5.29 -4.09 14.25
CA LEU A 74 -3.94 -4.63 14.30
C LEU A 74 -2.88 -3.52 14.37
N GLY A 75 -3.10 -2.43 13.64
CA GLY A 75 -2.28 -1.23 13.70
C GLY A 75 -2.21 -0.66 15.11
N GLU A 76 -3.36 -0.42 15.75
CA GLU A 76 -3.43 0.09 17.13
C GLU A 76 -2.64 -0.81 18.09
N ARG A 77 -2.82 -2.14 17.98
CA ARG A 77 -2.08 -3.11 18.79
C ARG A 77 -0.58 -3.04 18.55
N ALA A 78 -0.14 -3.11 17.29
CA ALA A 78 1.28 -3.07 16.93
C ALA A 78 1.94 -1.76 17.39
N PHE A 79 1.24 -0.64 17.26
CA PHE A 79 1.75 0.67 17.67
C PHE A 79 1.84 0.81 19.20
N ALA A 80 0.87 0.28 19.94
CA ALA A 80 0.92 0.23 21.41
C ALA A 80 2.07 -0.64 21.91
N GLU A 81 2.26 -1.83 21.32
CA GLU A 81 3.38 -2.73 21.63
C GLU A 81 4.73 -2.10 21.29
N TRP A 82 4.85 -1.44 20.13
CA TRP A 82 6.05 -0.71 19.74
C TRP A 82 6.42 0.39 20.75
N ARG A 83 5.44 1.18 21.22
CA ARG A 83 5.67 2.17 22.28
C ARG A 83 6.06 1.53 23.61
N ALA A 84 5.41 0.44 24.00
CA ALA A 84 5.74 -0.31 25.22
C ALA A 84 7.17 -0.88 25.18
N ALA A 85 7.67 -1.23 23.99
CA ALA A 85 9.04 -1.65 23.75
C ALA A 85 10.07 -0.48 23.71
N GLY A 86 9.66 0.74 24.10
CA GLY A 86 10.55 1.91 24.15
C GLY A 86 10.66 2.69 22.85
N ALA A 87 9.72 2.51 21.91
CA ALA A 87 9.64 3.22 20.65
C ALA A 87 10.94 3.18 19.80
N PRO A 88 11.51 1.99 19.52
CA PRO A 88 12.72 1.88 18.72
C PRO A 88 12.51 2.43 17.31
N ARG A 89 13.53 3.09 16.73
CA ARG A 89 13.45 3.61 15.36
C ARG A 89 13.60 2.47 14.34
N LEU A 90 12.52 2.15 13.63
CA LEU A 90 12.46 1.04 12.67
C LEU A 90 12.08 1.55 11.28
N ALA A 91 12.88 2.48 10.73
CA ALA A 91 12.55 3.20 9.50
C ALA A 91 12.31 2.29 8.27
N TRP A 92 12.79 1.04 8.27
CA TRP A 92 12.55 0.07 7.20
C TRP A 92 11.11 -0.52 7.20
N LEU A 93 10.37 -0.42 8.31
CA LEU A 93 8.97 -0.86 8.40
C LEU A 93 7.96 0.28 8.16
N ALA A 94 8.46 1.48 7.87
CA ALA A 94 7.65 2.68 7.85
C ALA A 94 6.53 2.67 6.81
N GLN A 95 6.80 2.14 5.62
CA GLN A 95 5.83 2.09 4.53
C GLN A 95 4.60 1.23 4.89
N SER A 96 4.82 0.17 5.68
CA SER A 96 3.77 -0.72 6.19
C SER A 96 2.87 -0.02 7.22
N VAL A 97 3.43 0.88 8.03
CA VAL A 97 2.64 1.73 8.94
C VAL A 97 1.90 2.80 8.16
N GLN A 98 2.57 3.42 7.18
CA GLN A 98 2.05 4.55 6.44
C GLN A 98 0.79 4.23 5.63
N VAL A 99 0.73 3.03 5.06
CA VAL A 99 -0.43 2.62 4.26
C VAL A 99 -1.74 2.63 5.06
N LEU A 100 -1.72 2.49 6.39
CA LEU A 100 -2.92 2.60 7.24
C LEU A 100 -3.59 3.98 7.16
N GLU A 101 -2.84 5.01 6.77
CA GLU A 101 -3.39 6.33 6.50
C GLU A 101 -4.47 6.28 5.41
N LEU A 102 -4.37 5.35 4.44
CA LEU A 102 -5.43 5.11 3.47
C LEU A 102 -6.70 4.57 4.15
N ALA A 103 -6.57 3.56 5.01
CA ALA A 103 -7.70 2.95 5.71
C ALA A 103 -8.43 3.96 6.59
N THR A 104 -7.71 4.75 7.39
CA THR A 104 -8.35 5.76 8.26
C THR A 104 -8.84 6.96 7.47
N GLY A 105 -8.12 7.38 6.42
CA GLY A 105 -8.53 8.47 5.55
C GLY A 105 -9.84 8.18 4.83
N LEU A 106 -10.05 6.95 4.35
CA LEU A 106 -11.32 6.52 3.75
C LEU A 106 -12.48 6.50 4.77
N ARG A 107 -12.18 6.49 6.07
CA ARG A 107 -13.14 6.60 7.17
C ARG A 107 -13.24 8.02 7.75
N GLY A 108 -12.56 9.00 7.15
CA GLY A 108 -12.61 10.42 7.53
C GLY A 108 -11.53 10.90 8.49
N ASP A 109 -10.62 10.04 8.96
CA ASP A 109 -9.45 10.45 9.74
C ASP A 109 -8.18 10.46 8.87
N HIS A 110 -7.86 11.65 8.39
CA HIS A 110 -6.75 11.90 7.47
C HIS A 110 -5.41 12.23 8.15
N GLY A 111 -5.37 12.28 9.50
CA GLY A 111 -4.25 12.87 10.23
C GLY A 111 -3.51 11.91 11.16
N LEU A 112 -4.24 11.02 11.84
CA LEU A 112 -3.68 10.24 12.95
C LEU A 112 -2.52 9.33 12.52
N TRP A 113 -2.75 8.48 11.52
CA TRP A 113 -1.74 7.51 11.09
C TRP A 113 -0.57 8.15 10.35
N ARG A 114 -0.78 9.31 9.73
CA ARG A 114 0.31 10.13 9.21
C ARG A 114 1.23 10.61 10.33
N ALA A 115 0.64 11.21 11.38
CA ALA A 115 1.41 11.68 12.53
C ALA A 115 2.16 10.53 13.21
N ARG A 116 1.51 9.37 13.38
CA ARG A 116 2.14 8.16 13.93
C ARG A 116 3.26 7.61 13.05
N THR A 117 3.12 7.67 11.73
CA THR A 117 4.20 7.28 10.80
C THR A 117 5.42 8.20 10.96
N LEU A 118 5.21 9.50 11.11
CA LEU A 118 6.29 10.45 11.36
C LEU A 118 6.97 10.21 12.72
N GLU A 119 6.19 9.92 13.76
CA GLU A 119 6.69 9.50 15.07
C GLU A 119 7.53 8.21 14.97
N PHE A 120 6.99 7.18 14.32
CA PHE A 120 7.63 5.87 14.13
C PHE A 120 8.97 5.97 13.39
N THR A 121 9.06 6.90 12.44
CA THR A 121 10.24 7.06 11.59
C THR A 121 11.22 8.13 12.06
N GLY A 122 10.80 9.01 12.97
CA GLY A 122 11.54 10.21 13.34
C GLY A 122 11.69 11.22 12.19
N HIS A 123 10.88 11.13 11.12
CA HIS A 123 10.87 12.10 10.03
C HIS A 123 9.91 13.26 10.32
N THR A 124 10.12 14.39 9.66
CA THR A 124 9.24 15.57 9.75
C THR A 124 8.38 15.78 8.52
N ASP A 125 8.72 15.14 7.39
CA ASP A 125 8.01 15.27 6.12
C ASP A 125 7.67 13.89 5.52
N PRO A 126 6.38 13.55 5.34
CA PRO A 126 5.97 12.28 4.74
C PRO A 126 6.31 12.19 3.25
N ARG A 127 6.63 13.31 2.57
CA ARG A 127 7.00 13.30 1.14
C ARG A 127 8.50 13.09 0.91
N SER A 128 9.27 12.89 1.97
CA SER A 128 10.72 12.73 1.89
C SER A 128 11.16 11.27 1.89
N GLY A 129 12.29 11.01 1.23
CA GLY A 129 12.99 9.73 1.27
C GLY A 129 12.12 8.51 0.94
N ARG A 130 12.06 7.57 1.87
CA ARG A 130 11.42 6.25 1.69
C ARG A 130 9.88 6.30 1.72
N LEU A 131 9.31 7.38 2.26
CA LEU A 131 7.86 7.56 2.39
C LEU A 131 7.23 8.19 1.14
N ALA A 132 8.03 8.80 0.26
CA ALA A 132 7.55 9.60 -0.87
C ALA A 132 6.57 8.84 -1.78
N ALA A 133 6.91 7.60 -2.18
CA ALA A 133 6.07 6.79 -3.05
C ALA A 133 4.74 6.39 -2.39
N THR A 134 4.79 5.93 -1.14
CA THR A 134 3.60 5.53 -0.38
C THR A 134 2.71 6.75 -0.07
N THR A 135 3.28 7.91 0.25
CA THR A 135 2.52 9.16 0.41
C THR A 135 1.81 9.54 -0.89
N ALA A 136 2.53 9.53 -2.02
CA ALA A 136 1.94 9.88 -3.31
C ALA A 136 0.77 8.94 -3.67
N PHE A 137 0.95 7.63 -3.42
CA PHE A 137 -0.12 6.64 -3.54
C PHE A 137 -1.32 6.96 -2.65
N VAL A 138 -1.13 7.12 -1.34
CA VAL A 138 -2.23 7.35 -0.38
C VAL A 138 -2.99 8.64 -0.72
N GLU A 139 -2.29 9.73 -1.00
CA GLU A 139 -2.93 11.02 -1.31
C GLU A 139 -3.73 10.96 -2.60
N ALA A 140 -3.19 10.33 -3.66
CA ALA A 140 -3.91 10.18 -4.92
C ALA A 140 -5.14 9.27 -4.76
N ARG A 141 -5.00 8.16 -4.02
CA ARG A 141 -6.09 7.21 -3.78
C ARG A 141 -7.23 7.83 -2.97
N LEU A 142 -6.91 8.57 -1.91
CA LEU A 142 -7.90 9.30 -1.11
C LEU A 142 -8.62 10.35 -1.96
N ALA A 143 -7.91 11.09 -2.81
CA ALA A 143 -8.53 12.08 -3.69
C ALA A 143 -9.53 11.46 -4.67
N VAL A 144 -9.21 10.29 -5.25
CA VAL A 144 -10.14 9.53 -6.13
C VAL A 144 -11.42 9.16 -5.38
N HIS A 145 -11.31 8.56 -4.20
CA HIS A 145 -12.48 8.01 -3.50
C HIS A 145 -13.32 9.06 -2.78
N THR A 146 -12.71 10.16 -2.36
CA THR A 146 -13.41 11.25 -1.67
C THR A 146 -13.93 12.33 -2.63
N GLY A 147 -13.54 12.30 -3.91
CA GLY A 147 -13.91 13.31 -4.90
C GLY A 147 -13.24 14.68 -4.68
N HIS A 148 -12.23 14.79 -3.81
CA HIS A 148 -11.52 16.05 -3.55
C HIS A 148 -10.48 16.34 -4.65
N LEU A 149 -10.96 16.85 -5.78
CA LEU A 149 -10.14 17.05 -6.99
C LEU A 149 -9.40 18.40 -7.04
N THR A 150 -9.56 19.28 -6.05
CA THR A 150 -8.99 20.64 -6.02
C THR A 150 -7.48 20.68 -6.27
N TYR A 151 -6.75 19.65 -5.83
CA TYR A 151 -5.29 19.58 -5.98
C TYR A 151 -4.84 18.46 -6.92
N ALA A 152 -5.72 17.96 -7.81
CA ALA A 152 -5.45 16.81 -8.66
C ALA A 152 -4.15 16.93 -9.46
N ASP A 153 -3.91 18.06 -10.16
CA ASP A 153 -2.66 18.29 -10.91
C ASP A 153 -1.40 18.03 -10.06
N ARG A 154 -1.36 18.61 -8.85
CA ARG A 154 -0.22 18.45 -7.93
C ARG A 154 -0.06 17.02 -7.47
N LEU A 155 -1.17 16.36 -7.13
CA LEU A 155 -1.15 14.97 -6.66
C LEU A 155 -0.71 14.01 -7.78
N VAL A 156 -1.17 14.23 -9.01
CA VAL A 156 -0.72 13.47 -10.19
C VAL A 156 0.76 13.71 -10.43
N ARG A 157 1.26 14.96 -10.41
CA ARG A 157 2.70 15.21 -10.55
C ARG A 157 3.54 14.51 -9.47
N ASN A 158 3.07 14.49 -8.23
CA ASN A 158 3.74 13.78 -7.14
C ASN A 158 3.74 12.27 -7.32
N ALA A 159 2.70 11.69 -7.92
CA ALA A 159 2.61 10.26 -8.20
C ALA A 159 3.64 9.78 -9.22
N PHE A 160 4.01 10.65 -10.18
CA PHE A 160 4.93 10.32 -11.28
C PHE A 160 6.36 10.86 -11.10
N GLN A 161 6.72 11.35 -9.91
CA GLN A 161 8.08 11.78 -9.62
C GLN A 161 9.05 10.59 -9.54
N GLU A 162 10.35 10.87 -9.56
CA GLU A 162 11.36 9.85 -9.28
C GLU A 162 11.39 9.52 -7.79
N PHE A 163 11.33 8.23 -7.46
CA PHE A 163 11.36 7.76 -6.07
C PHE A 163 12.69 7.09 -5.76
N THR A 164 13.31 7.51 -4.65
CA THR A 164 14.54 6.86 -4.14
C THR A 164 14.32 5.40 -3.72
N GLN A 165 13.08 5.04 -3.33
CA GLN A 165 12.67 3.67 -3.04
C GLN A 165 11.38 3.32 -3.78
N PRO A 166 11.45 2.51 -4.86
CA PRO A 166 10.33 2.37 -5.79
C PRO A 166 9.32 1.29 -5.39
N TRP A 167 9.36 0.72 -4.17
CA TRP A 167 8.46 -0.37 -3.74
C TRP A 167 6.97 -0.07 -3.92
N TYR A 168 6.58 1.21 -3.78
CA TYR A 168 5.20 1.68 -3.98
C TYR A 168 4.99 2.47 -5.29
N ARG A 169 5.98 2.46 -6.20
CA ARG A 169 5.93 3.25 -7.45
C ARG A 169 4.74 2.87 -8.33
N ALA A 170 4.49 1.56 -8.51
CA ALA A 170 3.39 1.07 -9.33
C ALA A 170 2.03 1.54 -8.76
N TYR A 171 1.85 1.44 -7.43
CA TYR A 171 0.67 1.93 -6.73
C TYR A 171 0.47 3.43 -6.91
N ALA A 172 1.54 4.22 -6.74
CA ALA A 172 1.50 5.67 -6.88
C ALA A 172 1.10 6.07 -8.31
N ASN A 173 1.79 5.52 -9.32
CA ASN A 173 1.50 5.78 -10.73
C ASN A 173 0.05 5.39 -11.09
N ALA A 174 -0.41 4.21 -10.68
CA ALA A 174 -1.77 3.75 -10.95
C ALA A 174 -2.83 4.66 -10.32
N ALA A 175 -2.67 5.03 -9.04
CA ALA A 175 -3.59 5.93 -8.36
C ALA A 175 -3.57 7.35 -8.94
N GLY A 176 -2.38 7.86 -9.32
CA GLY A 176 -2.23 9.16 -9.99
C GLY A 176 -2.87 9.16 -11.37
N ALA A 177 -2.66 8.10 -12.16
CA ALA A 177 -3.31 7.93 -13.46
C ALA A 177 -4.83 7.87 -13.33
N GLU A 178 -5.35 7.11 -12.37
CA GLU A 178 -6.79 7.07 -12.10
C GLU A 178 -7.33 8.43 -11.68
N LEU A 179 -6.61 9.20 -10.86
CA LEU A 179 -7.01 10.54 -10.44
C LEU A 179 -7.08 11.54 -11.60
N ALA A 180 -6.20 11.41 -12.60
CA ALA A 180 -6.17 12.29 -13.75
C ALA A 180 -7.48 12.22 -14.57
N VAL A 181 -8.16 11.06 -14.59
CA VAL A 181 -9.39 10.81 -15.36
C VAL A 181 -10.58 11.64 -14.87
N PRO A 182 -11.08 11.50 -13.63
CA PRO A 182 -12.21 12.28 -13.14
C PRO A 182 -11.86 13.77 -12.95
N ALA A 183 -10.58 14.11 -12.81
CA ALA A 183 -10.12 15.50 -12.79
C ALA A 183 -10.03 16.15 -14.18
N HIS A 184 -10.28 15.38 -15.26
CA HIS A 184 -10.19 15.83 -16.65
C HIS A 184 -8.86 16.54 -16.97
N LEU A 185 -7.75 16.02 -16.42
CA LEU A 185 -6.44 16.59 -16.69
C LEU A 185 -6.06 16.38 -18.16
N PRO A 186 -5.44 17.37 -18.82
CA PRO A 186 -5.13 17.30 -20.25
C PRO A 186 -4.13 16.19 -20.59
N ASP A 187 -3.33 15.72 -19.63
CA ASP A 187 -2.35 14.66 -19.81
C ASP A 187 -2.83 13.28 -19.28
N ALA A 188 -4.12 13.11 -18.96
CA ALA A 188 -4.66 11.88 -18.38
C ALA A 188 -4.31 10.63 -19.20
N GLU A 189 -4.49 10.67 -20.52
CA GLU A 189 -4.17 9.55 -21.41
C GLU A 189 -2.71 9.12 -21.30
N LYS A 190 -1.78 10.08 -21.37
CA LYS A 190 -0.34 9.86 -21.22
C LYS A 190 0.02 9.29 -19.85
N ARG A 191 -0.62 9.76 -18.77
CA ARG A 191 -0.35 9.26 -17.41
C ARG A 191 -0.75 7.81 -17.26
N LEU A 192 -1.87 7.43 -17.86
CA LEU A 192 -2.33 6.07 -17.82
C LEU A 192 -1.44 5.15 -18.69
N GLU A 193 -0.97 5.56 -19.87
CA GLU A 193 0.04 4.81 -20.64
C GLU A 193 1.32 4.59 -19.82
N GLN A 194 1.78 5.63 -19.13
CA GLN A 194 2.95 5.52 -18.25
C GLN A 194 2.70 4.58 -17.06
N ALA A 195 1.48 4.57 -16.52
CA ALA A 195 1.10 3.68 -15.43
C ALA A 195 0.99 2.22 -15.87
N GLU A 196 0.51 1.95 -17.10
CA GLU A 196 0.44 0.61 -17.70
C GLU A 196 1.81 -0.09 -17.66
N HIS A 197 2.88 0.58 -18.08
CA HIS A 197 4.24 0.01 -17.99
C HIS A 197 4.67 -0.33 -16.57
N THR A 198 4.36 0.52 -15.58
CA THR A 198 4.72 0.21 -14.19
C THR A 198 3.81 -0.81 -13.53
N ALA A 199 2.68 -1.13 -14.15
CA ALA A 199 1.70 -2.07 -13.64
C ALA A 199 1.92 -3.50 -14.15
N GLU A 200 2.79 -3.73 -15.15
CA GLU A 200 3.06 -5.05 -15.75
C GLU A 200 3.43 -6.12 -14.72
N GLU A 201 4.13 -5.74 -13.65
CA GLU A 201 4.58 -6.63 -12.58
C GLU A 201 3.84 -6.40 -11.25
N ASN A 202 2.73 -5.66 -11.26
CA ASN A 202 1.97 -5.35 -10.05
C ASN A 202 0.47 -5.53 -10.26
N ASP A 203 -0.09 -6.61 -9.69
CA ASP A 203 -1.48 -7.01 -9.89
C ASP A 203 -2.49 -5.94 -9.42
N TRP A 204 -2.19 -5.29 -8.29
CA TRP A 204 -3.04 -4.23 -7.76
C TRP A 204 -3.05 -3.01 -8.68
N ALA A 205 -1.87 -2.58 -9.15
CA ALA A 205 -1.73 -1.47 -10.08
C ALA A 205 -2.38 -1.79 -11.42
N ALA A 206 -2.24 -3.02 -11.94
CA ALA A 206 -2.83 -3.46 -13.20
C ALA A 206 -4.36 -3.36 -13.17
N ALA A 207 -4.98 -3.83 -12.09
CA ALA A 207 -6.42 -3.74 -11.92
C ALA A 207 -6.91 -2.29 -11.79
N CYS A 208 -6.15 -1.43 -11.10
CA CYS A 208 -6.45 0.00 -10.96
C CYS A 208 -6.38 0.72 -12.31
N VAL A 209 -5.31 0.50 -13.08
CA VAL A 209 -5.13 1.06 -14.42
C VAL A 209 -6.21 0.56 -15.37
N ALA A 210 -6.56 -0.73 -15.34
CA ALA A 210 -7.64 -1.28 -16.15
C ALA A 210 -8.99 -0.61 -15.84
N ARG A 211 -9.33 -0.37 -14.56
CA ARG A 211 -10.53 0.40 -14.19
C ARG A 211 -10.46 1.83 -14.73
N ALA A 212 -9.35 2.51 -14.51
CA ALA A 212 -9.18 3.88 -14.95
C ALA A 212 -9.28 4.02 -16.47
N ARG A 213 -8.79 3.02 -17.21
CA ARG A 213 -8.96 2.90 -18.66
C ARG A 213 -10.39 2.70 -19.10
N GLY A 214 -11.11 1.80 -18.43
CA GLY A 214 -12.54 1.61 -18.65
C GLY A 214 -13.30 2.93 -18.45
N ARG A 215 -13.00 3.69 -17.39
CA ARG A 215 -13.60 5.01 -17.15
C ARG A 215 -13.24 6.04 -18.21
N PHE A 216 -11.98 6.08 -18.65
CA PHE A 216 -11.50 7.06 -19.63
C PHE A 216 -12.08 6.84 -21.04
N THR A 217 -12.21 5.57 -21.45
CA THR A 217 -12.57 5.19 -22.83
C THR A 217 -13.99 4.66 -22.99
N GLY A 218 -14.65 4.26 -21.90
CA GLY A 218 -15.87 3.47 -21.94
C GLY A 218 -15.64 1.98 -22.26
N ASP A 219 -14.40 1.49 -22.25
CA ASP A 219 -14.09 0.08 -22.55
C ASP A 219 -14.58 -0.87 -21.44
N ILE A 220 -15.68 -1.56 -21.72
CA ILE A 220 -16.26 -2.59 -20.85
C ILE A 220 -15.29 -3.78 -20.65
N ALA A 221 -14.45 -4.11 -21.62
CA ALA A 221 -13.47 -5.18 -21.46
C ALA A 221 -12.40 -4.80 -20.42
N ALA A 222 -12.01 -3.53 -20.35
CA ALA A 222 -11.10 -3.02 -19.31
C ALA A 222 -11.72 -3.11 -17.91
N PHE A 223 -13.00 -2.80 -17.76
CA PHE A 223 -13.71 -3.02 -16.49
C PHE A 223 -13.74 -4.49 -16.07
N ARG A 224 -14.05 -5.41 -17.00
CA ARG A 224 -14.05 -6.85 -16.69
C ARG A 224 -12.68 -7.34 -16.20
N ARG A 225 -11.59 -6.97 -16.90
CA ARG A 225 -10.22 -7.30 -16.47
C ARG A 225 -9.90 -6.77 -15.07
N SER A 226 -10.36 -5.55 -14.76
CA SER A 226 -10.20 -4.96 -13.44
C SER A 226 -10.94 -5.75 -12.36
N LEU A 227 -12.22 -6.07 -12.59
CA LEU A 227 -13.04 -6.86 -11.66
C LEU A 227 -12.44 -8.24 -11.39
N GLU A 228 -12.05 -8.98 -12.45
CA GLU A 228 -11.41 -10.29 -12.33
C GLU A 228 -10.11 -10.24 -11.52
N THR A 229 -9.31 -9.19 -11.72
CA THR A 229 -8.04 -9.04 -11.00
C THR A 229 -8.26 -8.66 -9.54
N TRP A 230 -9.21 -7.76 -9.25
CA TRP A 230 -9.57 -7.41 -7.87
C TRP A 230 -10.06 -8.60 -7.06
N ASP A 231 -10.92 -9.43 -7.65
CA ASP A 231 -11.41 -10.65 -7.04
C ASP A 231 -10.24 -11.62 -6.75
N ARG A 232 -9.39 -11.87 -7.76
CA ARG A 232 -8.23 -12.75 -7.62
C ARG A 232 -7.28 -12.36 -6.49
N ILE A 233 -6.98 -11.08 -6.34
CA ILE A 233 -6.08 -10.61 -5.27
C ILE A 233 -6.81 -10.31 -3.95
N GLY A 234 -8.13 -10.50 -3.89
CA GLY A 234 -8.93 -10.26 -2.69
C GLY A 234 -9.06 -8.78 -2.30
N ALA A 235 -8.92 -7.85 -3.25
CA ALA A 235 -9.06 -6.40 -3.04
C ALA A 235 -10.54 -5.97 -2.98
N ARG A 236 -11.27 -6.48 -1.99
CA ARG A 236 -12.74 -6.39 -1.89
C ARG A 236 -13.29 -4.96 -1.93
N PHE A 237 -12.58 -4.00 -1.36
CA PHE A 237 -12.99 -2.61 -1.39
C PHE A 237 -12.91 -2.06 -2.81
N GLU A 238 -11.78 -2.27 -3.49
CA GLU A 238 -11.62 -1.82 -4.87
C GLU A 238 -12.53 -2.58 -5.83
N LEU A 239 -12.83 -3.86 -5.58
CA LEU A 239 -13.83 -4.65 -6.30
C LEU A 239 -15.20 -3.96 -6.25
N GLY A 240 -15.75 -3.72 -5.05
CA GLY A 240 -17.05 -3.06 -4.91
C GLY A 240 -17.10 -1.66 -5.53
N ARG A 241 -16.04 -0.87 -5.37
CA ARG A 241 -15.92 0.46 -6.00
C ARG A 241 -15.83 0.40 -7.54
N THR A 242 -15.39 -0.73 -8.09
CA THR A 242 -15.35 -0.96 -9.54
C THR A 242 -16.72 -1.38 -10.05
N GLU A 243 -17.42 -2.27 -9.33
CA GLU A 243 -18.80 -2.67 -9.64
C GLU A 243 -19.74 -1.47 -9.69
N GLU A 244 -19.64 -0.57 -8.70
CA GLU A 244 -20.45 0.66 -8.64
C GLU A 244 -20.27 1.59 -9.84
N VAL A 245 -19.11 1.59 -10.50
CA VAL A 245 -18.83 2.48 -11.63
C VAL A 245 -18.94 1.77 -12.99
N ALA A 246 -18.96 0.44 -13.00
CA ALA A 246 -19.20 -0.36 -14.19
C ALA A 246 -20.70 -0.62 -14.45
N GLY A 247 -21.53 -0.56 -13.39
CA GLY A 247 -23.00 -0.65 -13.46
C GLY A 247 -23.67 0.67 -13.81
#